data_AF-A0A3L7C8D7-F1
#
_entry.id   AF-A0A3L7C8D7-F1
#
_cell.length_a   1.000
_cell.length_b   1.000
_cell.length_c   1.000
_cell.angle_alpha   90.00
_cell.angle_beta   90.00
_cell.angle_gamma   90.00
#
_symmetry.space_group_name_H-M   'P 1'
#
loop_
_entity.id
_entity.type
_entity.pdbx_description
1 polymer ?
#
loop_
_entity_poly.entity_id
_entity_poly.type
_entity_poly.pdbx_seq_one_letter_code
_entity_poly.pdbx_strand_id
1 'polypeptide(L)'
;EQPRVGDINGDGRDDIVTFTCNADADVYAAVSTGTSFAGTTVKWNDFFCLAGEFPYLGDANGDGRDDIIVFTKGATNDVHVGLSTGTGFLGATKWHDYFGLNGEATL
;
A
#
# COMPACT_ATOMS: atom_id res chain seq x y z
N GLU A 1 -8.26 4.20 -9.21
CA GLU A 1 -7.62 4.54 -7.93
C GLU A 1 -8.38 3.94 -6.76
N GLN A 2 -7.64 3.45 -5.78
CA GLN A 2 -8.15 2.89 -4.53
C GLN A 2 -7.47 3.57 -3.34
N PRO A 3 -8.16 4.41 -2.54
CA PRO A 3 -7.57 5.07 -1.39
C PRO A 3 -7.52 4.16 -0.14
N ARG A 4 -6.51 4.36 0.70
CA ARG A 4 -6.30 3.77 2.03
C ARG A 4 -5.82 4.85 3.01
N VAL A 5 -5.94 4.57 4.30
CA VAL A 5 -5.50 5.45 5.39
C VAL A 5 -4.62 4.67 6.37
N GLY A 6 -3.61 5.34 6.91
CA GLY A 6 -2.63 4.76 7.84
C GLY A 6 -1.46 5.71 8.09
N ASP A 7 -0.72 5.52 9.18
CA ASP A 7 0.42 6.37 9.58
C ASP A 7 1.69 5.98 8.82
N ILE A 8 1.80 6.42 7.57
CA ILE A 8 2.90 5.99 6.67
C ILE A 8 4.21 6.73 6.95
N ASN A 9 4.18 7.81 7.73
CA ASN A 9 5.36 8.62 8.04
C ASN A 9 5.87 8.44 9.49
N GLY A 10 5.07 7.83 10.38
CA GLY A 10 5.41 7.52 11.76
C GLY A 10 5.25 8.70 12.72
N ASP A 11 4.44 9.70 12.37
CA ASP A 11 4.20 10.88 13.19
C ASP A 11 3.01 10.75 14.16
N GLY A 12 2.36 9.59 14.15
CA GLY A 12 1.20 9.26 14.97
C GLY A 12 -0.13 9.71 14.39
N ARG A 13 -0.18 10.08 13.10
CA ARG A 13 -1.41 10.49 12.41
C ARG A 13 -1.62 9.70 11.14
N ASP A 14 -2.86 9.34 10.89
CA ASP A 14 -3.21 8.68 9.63
C ASP A 14 -3.05 9.65 8.45
N ASP A 15 -2.32 9.17 7.45
CA ASP A 15 -2.11 9.77 6.14
C ASP A 15 -3.06 9.13 5.10
N ILE A 16 -3.01 9.60 3.86
CA ILE A 16 -3.76 9.02 2.73
C ILE A 16 -2.79 8.45 1.71
N VAL A 17 -3.04 7.22 1.26
CA VAL A 17 -2.36 6.60 0.12
C VAL A 17 -3.40 6.20 -0.93
N THR A 18 -3.17 6.51 -2.20
CA THR A 18 -4.00 6.05 -3.31
C THR A 18 -3.18 5.20 -4.27
N PHE A 19 -3.74 4.05 -4.63
CA PHE A 19 -3.16 3.09 -5.56
C PHE A 19 -3.91 3.19 -6.88
N THR A 20 -3.22 3.39 -8.00
CA THR A 20 -3.88 3.48 -9.30
C THR A 20 -4.59 2.18 -9.69
N CYS A 21 -3.97 1.03 -9.36
CA CYS A 21 -4.46 -0.32 -9.67
C CYS A 21 -4.83 -0.48 -11.16
N ASN A 22 -3.93 -0.02 -12.02
CA ASN A 22 -4.01 -0.09 -13.48
C ASN A 22 -2.67 -0.61 -14.04
N ALA A 23 -2.39 -0.39 -15.32
CA ALA A 23 -1.13 -0.84 -15.93
C ALA A 23 0.11 -0.08 -15.45
N ASP A 24 -0.06 1.16 -14.98
CA ASP A 24 1.03 1.98 -14.44
C ASP A 24 1.37 1.57 -13.01
N ALA A 25 0.36 1.15 -12.23
CA ALA A 25 0.50 0.70 -10.84
C ALA A 25 1.19 1.72 -9.92
N ASP A 26 1.07 3.01 -10.21
CA ASP A 26 1.59 4.07 -9.36
C ASP A 26 0.90 4.11 -7.98
N VAL A 27 1.67 4.52 -6.96
CA VAL A 27 1.19 4.83 -5.61
C VAL A 27 1.52 6.28 -5.27
N TYR A 28 0.50 7.03 -4.86
CA TYR A 28 0.62 8.41 -4.42
C TYR A 28 0.24 8.54 -2.95
N ALA A 29 0.88 9.47 -2.25
CA ALA A 29 0.61 9.75 -0.85
C ALA A 29 0.31 11.24 -0.62
N ALA A 30 -0.50 11.49 0.40
CA ALA A 30 -0.76 12.81 0.95
C ALA A 30 -0.63 12.73 2.47
N VAL A 31 0.32 13.48 3.03
CA VAL A 31 0.72 13.41 4.44
C VAL A 31 -0.09 14.39 5.26
N SER A 32 -0.70 13.93 6.34
CA SER A 32 -1.46 14.73 7.29
C SER A 32 -0.57 15.71 8.03
N THR A 33 -1.04 16.94 8.15
CA THR A 33 -0.45 17.97 9.02
C THR A 33 -1.20 18.08 10.34
N GLY A 34 -2.25 17.27 10.54
CA GLY A 34 -3.24 17.41 11.62
C GLY A 34 -4.31 18.48 11.37
N THR A 35 -4.21 19.27 10.31
CA THR A 35 -5.22 20.29 9.92
C THR A 35 -5.51 20.31 8.41
N SER A 36 -4.66 19.67 7.62
CA SER A 36 -4.75 19.55 6.17
C SER A 36 -3.88 18.36 5.72
N PHE A 37 -3.86 18.07 4.42
CA PHE A 37 -2.90 17.16 3.83
C PHE A 37 -1.89 17.93 2.97
N ALA A 38 -0.62 17.60 3.15
CA ALA A 38 0.49 18.07 2.35
C ALA A 38 0.82 17.06 1.24
N GLY A 39 1.42 17.55 0.16
CA GLY A 39 1.81 16.72 -0.98
C GLY A 39 0.67 16.55 -1.97
N THR A 40 0.64 17.40 -3.00
CA THR A 40 -0.24 17.23 -4.14
C THR A 40 0.44 16.30 -5.14
N THR A 41 -0.17 15.15 -5.46
CA THR A 41 0.34 14.18 -6.45
C THR A 41 1.77 13.69 -6.19
N VAL A 42 2.16 13.52 -4.91
CA VAL A 42 3.50 13.03 -4.57
C VAL A 42 3.52 11.52 -4.73
N LYS A 43 4.24 11.05 -5.76
CA LYS A 43 4.42 9.62 -6.03
C LYS A 43 5.42 9.03 -5.05
N TRP A 44 5.02 7.99 -4.33
CA TRP A 44 5.84 7.30 -3.33
C TRP A 44 6.30 5.91 -3.79
N ASN A 45 5.67 5.35 -4.82
CA ASN A 45 6.10 4.12 -5.47
C ASN A 45 5.68 4.11 -6.95
N ASP A 46 6.54 3.56 -7.82
CA ASP A 46 6.33 3.52 -9.26
C ASP A 46 5.57 2.27 -9.75
N PHE A 47 5.46 1.22 -8.92
CA PHE A 47 4.85 -0.03 -9.37
C PHE A 47 4.39 -0.92 -8.21
N PHE A 48 3.14 -0.73 -7.79
CA PHE A 48 2.47 -1.47 -6.73
C PHE A 48 0.94 -1.43 -6.91
N CYS A 49 0.29 -2.60 -6.87
CA CYS A 49 -1.12 -2.81 -7.24
C CYS A 49 -1.36 -2.73 -8.76
N LEU A 50 -1.52 -3.89 -9.40
CA LEU A 50 -2.07 -4.04 -10.74
C LEU A 50 -3.60 -4.12 -10.73
N ALA A 51 -4.20 -4.06 -11.92
CA ALA A 51 -5.65 -4.19 -12.08
C ALA A 51 -6.18 -5.51 -11.49
N GLY A 52 -7.12 -5.39 -10.55
CA GLY A 52 -7.75 -6.51 -9.87
C GLY A 52 -7.06 -6.99 -8.59
N GLU A 53 -5.91 -6.41 -8.25
CA GLU A 53 -5.27 -6.62 -6.95
C GLU A 53 -5.92 -5.76 -5.85
N PHE A 54 -5.67 -6.14 -4.59
CA PHE A 54 -6.28 -5.51 -3.42
C PHE A 54 -5.20 -4.97 -2.48
N PRO A 55 -4.97 -3.65 -2.46
CA PRO A 55 -3.97 -3.03 -1.59
C PRO A 55 -4.51 -2.75 -0.19
N TYR A 56 -3.63 -2.66 0.80
CA TYR A 56 -3.86 -2.30 2.19
C TYR A 56 -2.67 -1.50 2.75
N LEU A 57 -2.86 -0.95 3.94
CA LEU A 57 -1.80 -0.35 4.75
C LEU A 57 -1.71 -1.07 6.10
N GLY A 58 -0.51 -1.14 6.66
CA GLY A 58 -0.28 -1.57 8.04
C GLY A 58 1.21 -1.73 8.36
N ASP A 59 1.59 -1.46 9.61
CA ASP A 59 2.96 -1.65 10.12
C ASP A 59 3.32 -3.14 10.16
N ALA A 60 3.89 -3.63 9.06
CA ALA A 60 4.15 -5.04 8.86
C ALA A 60 5.50 -5.46 9.47
N ASN A 61 6.41 -4.51 9.66
CA ASN A 61 7.76 -4.75 10.20
C ASN A 61 7.93 -4.30 11.67
N GLY A 62 6.95 -3.62 12.25
CA GLY A 62 6.96 -3.15 13.64
C GLY A 62 7.79 -1.89 13.86
N ASP A 63 8.05 -1.10 12.82
CA ASP A 63 8.87 0.12 12.90
C ASP A 63 8.08 1.39 13.24
N GLY A 64 6.77 1.27 13.42
CA GLY A 64 5.86 2.36 13.76
C GLY A 64 5.37 3.15 12.55
N ARG A 65 5.57 2.64 11.32
CA ARG A 65 5.05 3.23 10.08
C ARG A 65 4.26 2.19 9.32
N ASP A 66 3.10 2.58 8.80
CA ASP A 66 2.30 1.72 7.97
C ASP A 66 2.97 1.50 6.60
N ASP A 67 3.16 0.24 6.25
CA ASP A 67 3.71 -0.23 4.98
C ASP A 67 2.60 -0.41 3.94
N ILE A 68 2.96 -0.43 2.65
CA ILE A 68 2.01 -0.84 1.60
C ILE A 68 2.01 -2.35 1.45
N ILE A 69 0.81 -2.94 1.42
CA ILE A 69 0.60 -4.38 1.29
C ILE A 69 -0.34 -4.61 0.11
N VAL A 70 -0.08 -5.61 -0.73
CA VAL A 70 -1.01 -6.00 -1.80
C VAL A 70 -1.25 -7.50 -1.82
N PHE A 71 -2.52 -7.86 -1.90
CA PHE A 71 -2.97 -9.20 -2.24
C PHE A 71 -3.09 -9.27 -3.76
N THR A 72 -2.19 -10.04 -4.35
CA THR A 72 -2.16 -10.24 -5.80
C THR A 72 -3.29 -11.14 -6.24
N LYS A 73 -3.68 -11.01 -7.50
CA LYS A 73 -4.72 -11.84 -8.12
C LYS A 73 -4.11 -12.68 -9.22
N GLY A 74 -3.42 -13.74 -8.81
CA GLY A 74 -2.64 -14.63 -9.68
C GLY A 74 -2.98 -16.10 -9.44
N ALA A 75 -2.15 -17.02 -9.95
CA ALA A 75 -2.36 -18.44 -9.70
C ALA A 75 -2.22 -18.82 -8.22
N THR A 76 -1.46 -18.04 -7.45
CA THR A 76 -1.10 -18.32 -6.07
C THR A 76 -1.62 -17.29 -5.07
N ASN A 77 -2.26 -16.20 -5.50
CA ASN A 77 -2.71 -15.08 -4.64
C ASN A 77 -1.68 -14.74 -3.53
N ASP A 78 -0.53 -14.25 -3.97
CA ASP A 78 0.58 -13.88 -3.09
C ASP A 78 0.32 -12.58 -2.35
N VAL A 79 0.99 -12.40 -1.21
CA VAL A 79 1.05 -11.14 -0.45
C VAL A 79 2.43 -10.51 -0.64
N HIS A 80 2.43 -9.29 -1.18
CA HIS A 80 3.64 -8.49 -1.32
C HIS A 80 3.59 -7.27 -0.40
N VAL A 81 4.76 -6.89 0.13
CA VAL A 81 4.93 -5.75 1.02
C VAL A 81 5.99 -4.81 0.45
N GLY A 82 5.69 -3.52 0.43
CA GLY A 82 6.64 -2.43 0.18
C GLY A 82 6.79 -1.63 1.45
N LEU A 83 7.98 -1.70 2.08
CA LEU A 83 8.20 -1.05 3.36
C LEU A 83 8.21 0.47 3.23
N SER A 84 7.65 1.16 4.23
CA SER A 84 7.73 2.61 4.33
C SER A 84 9.12 3.08 4.75
N THR A 85 9.58 4.14 4.10
CA THR A 85 10.79 4.89 4.49
C THR A 85 10.45 6.19 5.21
N GLY A 86 9.15 6.49 5.38
CA GLY A 86 8.64 7.76 5.92
C GLY A 86 8.55 8.90 4.88
N THR A 87 9.13 8.70 3.70
CA THR A 87 9.06 9.66 2.57
C THR A 87 8.80 8.97 1.22
N GLY A 88 8.49 7.68 1.24
CA GLY A 88 8.33 6.83 0.07
C GLY A 88 8.24 5.35 0.46
N PHE A 89 7.85 4.48 -0.47
CA PHE A 89 7.78 3.03 -0.26
C PHE A 89 8.84 2.31 -1.09
N LEU A 90 9.47 1.29 -0.49
CA LEU A 90 10.36 0.40 -1.21
C LEU A 90 9.60 -0.48 -2.21
N GLY A 91 10.33 -1.11 -3.13
CA GLY A 91 9.76 -2.05 -4.10
C GLY A 91 9.09 -3.26 -3.44
N ALA A 92 8.08 -3.78 -4.12
CA ALA A 92 7.31 -4.94 -3.66
C ALA A 92 8.22 -6.16 -3.41
N THR A 93 8.15 -6.72 -2.21
CA THR A 93 8.81 -7.98 -1.84
C THR A 93 7.74 -8.99 -1.47
N LYS A 94 7.79 -10.21 -2.04
CA LYS A 94 6.87 -11.28 -1.65
C LYS A 94 7.17 -11.72 -0.21
N TRP A 95 6.17 -11.62 0.65
CA TRP A 95 6.27 -12.05 2.05
C TRP A 95 5.46 -13.31 2.33
N HIS A 96 4.43 -13.57 1.53
CA HIS A 96 3.63 -14.78 1.64
C HIS A 96 3.08 -15.21 0.27
N ASP A 97 2.76 -16.49 0.14
CA ASP A 97 2.10 -17.08 -1.02
C ASP A 97 0.91 -17.94 -0.58
N TYR A 98 0.00 -18.24 -1.52
CA TYR A 98 -1.19 -19.06 -1.29
C TYR A 98 -2.14 -18.51 -0.22
N PHE A 99 -2.51 -17.22 -0.32
CA PHE A 99 -3.37 -16.58 0.67
C PHE A 99 -4.58 -15.89 0.04
N GLY A 100 -5.78 -16.20 0.54
CA GLY A 100 -7.02 -15.62 0.01
C GLY A 100 -7.34 -16.20 -1.36
N LEU A 101 -7.16 -17.51 -1.53
CA LEU A 101 -7.48 -18.24 -2.76
C LEU A 101 -8.99 -18.18 -3.05
N ASN A 102 -9.37 -18.48 -4.30
CA ASN A 102 -10.78 -18.56 -4.69
C ASN A 102 -11.54 -19.53 -3.77
N GLY A 103 -12.49 -19.01 -3.00
CA GLY A 103 -13.29 -19.77 -2.02
C GLY A 103 -12.86 -19.61 -0.56
N GLU A 104 -11.68 -19.03 -0.29
CA GLU A 104 -11.23 -18.68 1.08
C GLU A 104 -11.70 -17.29 1.51
N ALA A 105 -11.83 -16.38 0.54
CA ALA A 105 -12.33 -15.03 0.74
C ALA A 105 -13.51 -14.74 -0.21
N THR A 106 -14.59 -14.19 0.32
CA THR A 106 -15.67 -13.55 -0.45
C THR A 106 -15.34 -12.06 -0.54
N LEU A 107 -14.45 -11.67 -1.45
CA LEU A 107 -14.30 -10.27 -1.86
C LEU A 107 -15.15 -9.99 -3.10
#